data_AF-A0A1G9B3X1-F1
#
_entry.id   AF-A0A1G9B3X1-F1
#
_cell.length_a   1.000
_cell.length_b   1.000
_cell.length_c   1.000
_cell.angle_alpha   90.00
_cell.angle_beta   90.00
_cell.angle_gamma   90.00
#
_symmetry.space_group_name_H-M   'P 1'
#
loop_
_entity.id
_entity.type
_entity.pdbx_description
1 polymer ?
#
loop_
_entity_poly.entity_id
_entity_poly.type
_entity_poly.pdbx_seq_one_letter_code
_entity_poly.pdbx_strand_id
1 'polypeptide(L)'
;MSDHACGSCSSSGSGCSSQDCSPEDMKLKKTLSKIKHKIVVISGKGGVGKSTVATNIAVALSLAGKQVGLLDVDVHGPSVPRLLCLEDQKPHIGHEIIEPISYSKNLWVMSLGFMLPSKEDPVIWRGPVKIGLIKQFVQDVAWGDLDFLIVDCPPGTGDEPLSALQTLGSDAQAIIVTTPQGVAIDDVRRSVNFCKQVGNPILGLVENMSGFVCPDCGSIHNIFNTGGGEALAKETGVKFLGRIPLDPEVGRSGDEGYPIVRVDHEGITGKALNAIIKPILNISETLQENLKMPSVNDLKAKNGMIRIAIPVAGGKLCMHFGHCEQFALLDVDTVTKGVVATNMETPPAHEPGILPRWIADQGVNLVLAGGMGAKAQSLFTDAGVRVVVGAPAESPENVVASYLAGTLVTGQNTCDH
;
A
#
# COMPACT_ATOMS: atom_id res chain seq x y z
N MET A 1 67.64 -0.04 -0.51
CA MET A 1 66.53 -0.16 0.46
C MET A 1 65.41 0.72 -0.10
N SER A 2 64.37 0.24 -0.76
CA SER A 2 63.82 -1.10 -0.98
C SER A 2 62.87 -1.00 -2.19
N ASP A 3 63.01 -1.93 -3.11
CA ASP A 3 62.12 -2.22 -4.24
C ASP A 3 60.70 -2.60 -3.79
N HIS A 4 59.71 -2.32 -4.65
CA HIS A 4 58.73 -3.28 -5.21
C HIS A 4 57.50 -2.50 -5.70
N ALA A 5 57.34 -2.32 -7.02
CA ALA A 5 56.80 -3.28 -7.98
C ALA A 5 55.27 -3.21 -8.06
N CYS A 6 54.81 -2.52 -9.10
CA CYS A 6 53.47 -2.66 -9.66
C CYS A 6 53.32 -4.12 -10.14
N GLY A 7 52.50 -4.90 -9.44
CA GLY A 7 52.29 -6.32 -9.70
C GLY A 7 50.83 -6.60 -10.01
N SER A 8 50.60 -7.14 -11.21
CA SER A 8 49.31 -7.62 -11.72
C SER A 8 48.60 -8.57 -10.77
N CYS A 9 47.28 -8.47 -10.69
CA CYS A 9 46.43 -9.58 -10.28
C CYS A 9 45.46 -9.91 -11.43
N SER A 10 45.73 -11.01 -12.11
CA SER A 10 44.80 -11.70 -12.97
C SER A 10 44.70 -13.14 -12.50
N SER A 11 43.55 -13.52 -11.92
CA SER A 11 42.74 -14.69 -12.29
C SER A 11 41.83 -15.17 -11.15
N SER A 12 40.64 -15.60 -11.58
CA SER A 12 39.75 -16.62 -10.99
C SER A 12 39.00 -16.34 -9.68
N GLY A 13 37.71 -16.05 -9.85
CA GLY A 13 36.64 -16.87 -9.29
C GLY A 13 36.40 -16.76 -7.79
N SER A 14 35.47 -15.88 -7.41
CA SER A 14 34.42 -16.16 -6.43
C SER A 14 33.38 -15.06 -6.52
N GLY A 15 32.13 -15.45 -6.77
CA GLY A 15 31.01 -14.53 -6.83
C GLY A 15 30.90 -13.77 -5.52
N CYS A 16 30.82 -12.44 -5.62
CA CYS A 16 30.37 -11.59 -4.53
C CYS A 16 28.96 -12.03 -4.15
N SER A 17 28.89 -12.90 -3.15
CA SER A 17 27.67 -13.41 -2.54
C SER A 17 27.36 -12.52 -1.35
N SER A 18 26.10 -12.07 -1.29
CA SER A 18 25.45 -11.34 -0.19
C SER A 18 26.10 -10.02 0.22
N GLN A 19 25.52 -8.92 -0.26
CA GLN A 19 25.73 -7.56 0.22
C GLN A 19 25.65 -7.47 1.74
N ASP A 20 26.68 -6.86 2.35
CA ASP A 20 26.73 -6.44 3.74
C ASP A 20 25.52 -5.53 4.08
N CYS A 21 24.48 -6.06 4.73
CA CYS A 21 23.41 -5.24 5.30
C CYS A 21 23.91 -4.63 6.61
N SER A 22 23.91 -3.30 6.72
CA SER A 22 24.29 -2.63 7.97
C SER A 22 23.31 -2.97 9.11
N PRO A 23 23.73 -2.90 10.39
CA PRO A 23 22.84 -3.12 11.53
C PRO A 23 21.61 -2.19 11.52
N GLU A 24 21.75 -0.96 11.01
CA GLU A 24 20.64 -0.02 10.82
C GLU A 24 19.62 -0.53 9.80
N ASP A 25 20.09 -1.08 8.68
CA ASP A 25 19.20 -1.59 7.63
C ASP A 25 18.42 -2.82 8.10
N MET A 26 19.00 -3.64 8.98
CA MET A 26 18.29 -4.75 9.63
C MET A 26 17.20 -4.24 10.59
N LYS A 27 17.50 -3.18 11.37
CA LYS A 27 16.51 -2.56 12.26
C LYS A 27 15.35 -1.98 11.46
N LEU A 28 15.65 -1.24 10.38
CA LEU A 28 14.65 -0.68 9.48
C LEU A 28 13.76 -1.77 8.86
N LYS A 29 14.35 -2.84 8.31
CA LYS A 29 13.59 -3.98 7.77
C LYS A 29 12.67 -4.62 8.81
N LYS A 30 13.14 -4.76 10.05
CA LYS A 30 12.35 -5.31 11.17
C LYS A 30 11.19 -4.40 11.59
N THR A 31 11.37 -3.08 11.56
CA THR A 31 10.27 -2.15 11.84
C THR A 31 9.25 -2.17 10.71
N LEU A 32 9.71 -2.12 9.45
CA LEU A 32 8.83 -2.15 8.29
C LEU A 32 8.07 -3.47 8.12
N SER A 33 8.62 -4.61 8.56
CA SER A 33 7.92 -5.90 8.48
C SER A 33 6.70 -6.00 9.40
N LYS A 34 6.56 -5.09 10.38
CA LYS A 34 5.39 -4.98 11.25
C LYS A 34 4.29 -4.08 10.69
N ILE A 35 4.53 -3.44 9.55
CA ILE A 35 3.62 -2.49 8.91
C ILE A 35 3.08 -3.13 7.63
N LYS A 36 1.80 -3.49 7.60
CA LYS A 36 1.19 -4.22 6.47
C LYS A 36 1.07 -3.36 5.21
N HIS A 37 0.64 -2.10 5.36
CA HIS A 37 0.45 -1.17 4.25
C HIS A 37 1.11 0.16 4.55
N LYS A 38 1.89 0.66 3.59
CA LYS A 38 2.61 1.94 3.70
C LYS A 38 2.07 2.84 2.60
N ILE A 39 1.45 3.94 2.98
CA ILE A 39 0.82 4.87 2.04
C ILE A 39 1.48 6.23 2.19
N VAL A 40 2.08 6.71 1.11
CA VAL A 40 2.72 8.02 1.05
C VAL A 40 1.78 8.98 0.34
N VAL A 41 1.42 10.08 1.01
CA VAL A 41 0.58 11.12 0.46
C VAL A 41 1.48 12.25 -0.05
N ILE A 42 1.42 12.49 -1.36
CA ILE A 42 2.24 13.51 -2.04
C ILE A 42 1.35 14.51 -2.79
N SER A 43 1.89 15.69 -3.09
CA SER A 43 1.24 16.70 -3.93
C SER A 43 2.24 17.40 -4.82
N GLY A 44 1.80 17.89 -5.98
CA GLY A 44 2.66 18.69 -6.86
C GLY A 44 2.97 20.09 -6.30
N LYS A 45 2.04 20.65 -5.52
CA LYS A 45 2.14 22.00 -4.93
C LYS A 45 1.79 22.02 -3.45
N GLY A 46 2.24 23.08 -2.78
CA GLY A 46 1.76 23.48 -1.45
C GLY A 46 0.33 24.03 -1.50
N GLY A 47 -0.39 23.94 -0.39
CA GLY A 47 -1.73 24.51 -0.26
C GLY A 47 -2.88 23.72 -0.89
N VAL A 48 -2.64 22.56 -1.48
CA VAL A 48 -3.70 21.70 -2.07
C VAL A 48 -4.52 20.91 -1.03
N GLY A 49 -4.21 21.04 0.26
CA GLY A 49 -4.86 20.31 1.35
C GLY A 49 -4.39 18.86 1.53
N LYS A 50 -3.17 18.53 1.09
CA LYS A 50 -2.52 17.22 1.25
C LYS A 50 -2.59 16.69 2.69
N SER A 51 -2.15 17.48 3.67
CA SER A 51 -2.13 17.09 5.09
C SER A 51 -3.53 16.86 5.64
N THR A 52 -4.51 17.65 5.21
CA THR A 52 -5.92 17.45 5.54
C THR A 52 -6.43 16.11 5.02
N VAL A 53 -6.11 15.77 3.77
CA VAL A 53 -6.48 14.48 3.16
C VAL A 53 -5.78 13.32 3.89
N ALA A 54 -4.48 13.40 4.13
CA ALA A 54 -3.71 12.39 4.85
C ALA A 54 -4.27 12.13 6.26
N THR A 55 -4.58 13.20 6.99
CA THR A 55 -5.15 13.14 8.33
C THR A 55 -6.54 12.50 8.33
N ASN A 56 -7.42 12.89 7.41
CA ASN A 56 -8.76 12.29 7.30
C ASN A 56 -8.71 10.80 6.91
N ILE A 57 -7.79 10.40 6.02
CA ILE A 57 -7.58 8.98 5.70
C ILE A 57 -7.14 8.22 6.96
N ALA A 58 -6.14 8.72 7.69
CA ALA A 58 -5.62 8.05 8.89
C ALA A 58 -6.70 7.91 9.98
N VAL A 59 -7.47 8.97 10.24
CA VAL A 59 -8.56 8.94 11.22
C VAL A 59 -9.67 8.00 10.79
N ALA A 60 -10.07 7.99 9.52
CA ALA A 60 -11.12 7.10 9.05
C ALA A 60 -10.72 5.62 9.11
N LEU A 61 -9.47 5.29 8.75
CA LEU A 61 -8.95 3.93 8.89
C LEU A 61 -8.95 3.49 10.37
N SER A 62 -8.60 4.40 11.28
CA SER A 62 -8.65 4.15 12.72
C SER A 62 -10.08 3.94 13.25
N LEU A 63 -11.04 4.74 12.76
CA LEU A 63 -12.48 4.58 13.06
C LEU A 63 -13.03 3.25 12.52
N ALA A 64 -12.48 2.74 11.42
CA ALA A 64 -12.77 1.41 10.89
C ALA A 64 -12.07 0.28 11.66
N GLY A 65 -11.41 0.58 12.80
CA GLY A 65 -10.80 -0.39 13.70
C GLY A 65 -9.40 -0.86 13.31
N LYS A 66 -8.77 -0.24 12.30
CA LYS A 66 -7.41 -0.58 11.87
C LYS A 66 -6.38 0.05 12.81
N GLN A 67 -5.23 -0.61 12.98
CA GLN A 67 -4.08 -0.05 13.69
C GLN A 67 -3.31 0.89 12.74
N VAL A 68 -3.27 2.19 13.04
CA VAL A 68 -2.78 3.21 12.11
C VAL A 68 -1.67 4.06 12.73
N GLY A 69 -0.59 4.26 11.97
CA GLY A 69 0.40 5.31 12.20
C GLY A 69 0.20 6.45 11.22
N LEU A 70 0.34 7.69 11.69
CA LEU A 70 0.40 8.90 10.87
C LEU A 70 1.75 9.58 11.11
N LEU A 71 2.57 9.64 10.06
CA LEU A 71 3.90 10.23 10.08
C LEU A 71 3.92 11.48 9.21
N ASP A 72 4.10 12.64 9.82
CA ASP A 72 4.25 13.93 9.13
C ASP A 72 5.73 14.28 8.98
N VAL A 73 6.18 14.34 7.72
CA VAL A 73 7.56 14.68 7.36
C VAL A 73 7.65 16.05 6.67
N ASP A 74 6.59 16.85 6.69
CA ASP A 74 6.61 18.22 6.16
C ASP A 74 7.17 19.20 7.19
N VAL A 75 8.50 19.38 7.16
CA VAL A 75 9.22 20.31 8.05
C VAL A 75 8.84 21.77 7.82
N HIS A 76 8.43 22.12 6.59
CA HIS A 76 8.22 23.52 6.19
C HIS A 76 6.84 24.03 6.58
N GLY A 77 5.88 23.13 6.80
CA GLY A 77 4.54 23.47 7.25
C GLY A 77 3.86 22.30 7.94
N PRO A 78 4.38 21.84 9.11
CA PRO A 78 3.83 20.68 9.81
C PRO A 78 2.40 20.98 10.24
N SER A 79 1.45 20.41 9.50
CA SER A 79 0.02 20.73 9.65
C SER A 79 -0.69 19.69 10.52
N VAL A 80 -0.15 18.47 10.60
CA VAL A 80 -0.77 17.36 11.32
C VAL A 80 -0.91 17.63 12.83
N PRO A 81 0.10 18.15 13.54
CA PRO A 81 -0.04 18.52 14.96
C PRO A 81 -1.22 19.47 15.21
N ARG A 82 -1.41 20.45 14.33
CA ARG A 82 -2.52 21.41 14.43
C ARG A 82 -3.87 20.77 14.14
N LEU A 83 -3.98 20.05 13.03
CA LEU A 83 -5.22 19.40 12.59
C LEU A 83 -5.79 18.36 13.58
N LEU A 84 -4.96 17.90 14.52
CA LEU A 84 -5.32 16.95 15.56
C LEU A 84 -5.28 17.55 16.98
N CYS A 85 -5.05 18.86 17.11
CA CYS A 85 -4.86 19.56 18.39
C CYS A 85 -3.81 18.90 19.31
N LEU A 86 -2.69 18.47 18.73
CA LEU A 86 -1.56 17.84 19.41
C LEU A 86 -0.35 18.78 19.55
N GLU A 87 -0.49 20.06 19.21
CA GLU A 87 0.65 20.98 19.09
C GLU A 87 1.44 21.20 20.40
N ASP A 88 0.80 21.03 21.56
CA ASP A 88 1.43 21.19 22.86
C ASP A 88 1.99 19.87 23.42
N GLN A 89 1.79 18.76 22.69
CA GLN A 89 2.34 17.47 23.07
C GLN A 89 3.77 17.31 22.57
N LYS A 90 4.58 16.62 23.37
CA LYS A 90 5.94 16.23 22.99
C LYS A 90 6.06 14.72 23.08
N PRO A 91 6.55 14.03 22.03
CA PRO A 91 6.79 12.60 22.11
C PRO A 91 7.90 12.34 23.13
N HIS A 92 7.80 11.20 23.81
CA HIS A 92 8.87 10.75 24.68
C HIS A 92 10.01 10.20 23.82
N ILE A 93 11.19 10.83 23.91
CA ILE A 93 12.39 10.42 23.19
C ILE A 93 13.32 9.74 24.21
N GLY A 94 13.37 8.40 24.16
CA GLY A 94 14.32 7.61 24.90
C GLY A 94 15.68 7.52 24.19
N HIS A 95 16.61 6.73 24.75
CA HIS A 95 17.95 6.56 24.17
C HIS A 95 17.95 5.82 22.81
N GLU A 96 17.03 4.88 22.59
CA GLU A 96 16.99 4.04 21.37
C GLU A 96 15.61 3.98 20.70
N ILE A 97 14.59 4.55 21.35
CA ILE A 97 13.18 4.43 20.97
C ILE A 97 12.51 5.79 21.11
N ILE A 98 11.67 6.14 20.13
CA ILE A 98 10.78 7.30 20.16
C ILE A 98 9.35 6.81 20.32
N GLU A 99 8.63 7.29 21.34
CA GLU A 99 7.22 6.94 21.53
C GLU A 99 6.33 7.92 20.75
N PRO A 100 5.48 7.45 19.83
CA PRO A 100 4.57 8.33 19.11
C PRO A 100 3.41 8.78 19.99
N ILE A 101 2.86 9.94 19.68
CA ILE A 101 1.73 10.50 20.41
C ILE A 101 0.45 9.75 20.04
N SER A 102 -0.29 9.25 21.03
CA SER A 102 -1.59 8.63 20.80
C SER A 102 -2.67 9.69 20.60
N TYR A 103 -3.29 9.72 19.41
CA TYR A 103 -4.50 10.51 19.16
C TYR A 103 -5.76 9.74 19.55
N SER A 104 -5.77 8.43 19.31
CA SER A 104 -6.86 7.53 19.70
C SER A 104 -6.32 6.14 20.02
N LYS A 105 -7.21 5.22 20.45
CA LYS A 105 -6.85 3.83 20.77
C LYS A 105 -6.09 3.11 19.65
N ASN A 106 -6.34 3.46 18.39
CA ASN A 106 -5.75 2.81 17.22
C ASN A 106 -5.05 3.80 16.28
N LEU A 107 -4.74 5.03 16.72
CA LEU A 107 -4.03 6.03 15.91
C LEU A 107 -2.89 6.65 16.70
N TRP A 108 -1.67 6.46 16.18
CA TRP A 108 -0.45 7.06 16.68
C TRP A 108 0.10 8.06 15.67
N VAL A 109 0.63 9.16 16.18
CA VAL A 109 1.06 10.30 15.38
C VAL A 109 2.51 10.65 15.72
N MET A 110 3.31 10.83 14.68
CA MET A 110 4.64 11.41 14.76
C MET A 110 4.72 12.54 13.73
N SER A 111 5.34 13.66 14.11
CA SER A 111 5.54 14.80 13.21
C SER A 111 6.89 15.43 13.48
N LEU A 112 7.56 15.88 12.42
CA LEU A 112 8.74 16.74 12.55
C LEU A 112 8.41 18.07 13.25
N GLY A 113 7.15 18.51 13.21
CA GLY A 113 6.66 19.67 13.94
C GLY A 113 6.82 19.56 15.45
N PHE A 114 6.79 18.35 16.03
CA PHE A 114 7.02 18.16 17.47
C PHE A 114 8.46 18.41 17.90
N MET A 115 9.41 18.37 16.95
CA MET A 115 10.84 18.58 17.20
C MET A 115 11.25 20.05 17.11
N LEU A 116 10.33 20.92 16.69
CA LEU A 116 10.62 22.34 16.53
C LEU A 116 10.65 23.01 17.91
N PRO A 117 11.70 23.79 18.23
CA PRO A 117 11.81 24.46 19.52
C PRO A 117 10.77 25.55 19.71
N SER A 118 10.31 26.17 18.61
CA SER A 118 9.26 27.18 18.58
C SER A 118 8.47 27.04 17.27
N LYS A 119 7.17 27.37 17.32
CA LYS A 119 6.29 27.42 16.14
C LYS A 119 6.58 28.64 15.25
N GLU A 120 7.20 29.67 15.80
CA GLU A 120 7.44 30.94 15.12
C GLU A 120 8.81 31.00 14.42
N ASP A 121 9.71 30.07 14.75
CA ASP A 121 11.06 30.07 14.21
C ASP A 121 11.08 29.44 12.81
N PRO A 122 11.65 30.12 11.80
CA PRO A 122 11.80 29.54 10.48
C PRO A 122 12.75 28.34 10.55
N VAL A 123 12.30 27.19 10.03
CA VAL A 123 13.10 25.97 10.06
C VAL A 123 14.15 26.01 8.95
N ILE A 124 15.39 26.31 9.31
CA ILE A 124 16.54 26.34 8.38
C ILE A 124 17.36 25.06 8.52
N TRP A 125 16.77 23.93 8.14
CA TRP A 125 17.43 22.62 8.20
C TRP A 125 18.00 22.21 6.83
N ARG A 126 19.22 21.66 6.84
CA ARG A 126 19.87 21.15 5.63
C ARG A 126 19.24 19.80 5.24
N GLY A 127 19.17 19.52 3.93
CA GLY A 127 18.59 18.28 3.37
C GLY A 127 19.02 16.99 4.09
N PRO A 128 20.32 16.74 4.33
CA PRO A 128 20.79 15.54 5.01
C PRO A 128 20.22 15.36 6.43
N VAL A 129 19.99 16.45 7.17
CA VAL A 129 19.39 16.40 8.51
C VAL A 129 17.94 15.95 8.41
N LYS A 130 17.18 16.49 7.45
CA LYS A 130 15.78 16.11 7.20
C LYS A 130 15.67 14.63 6.82
N ILE A 131 16.50 14.18 5.88
CA ILE A 131 16.57 12.78 5.42
C ILE A 131 16.91 11.84 6.59
N GLY A 132 17.90 12.20 7.42
CA GLY A 132 18.28 11.44 8.60
C GLY A 132 17.13 11.29 9.59
N LEU A 133 16.38 12.37 9.84
CA LEU A 133 15.21 12.33 10.73
C LEU A 133 14.06 11.51 10.16
N ILE A 134 13.81 11.55 8.84
CA ILE A 134 12.81 10.68 8.20
C ILE A 134 13.19 9.22 8.42
N LYS A 135 14.46 8.84 8.17
CA LYS A 135 14.96 7.48 8.42
C LYS A 135 14.78 7.11 9.90
N GLN A 136 15.17 7.99 10.81
CA GLN A 136 15.03 7.80 12.25
C GLN A 136 13.57 7.60 12.67
N PHE A 137 12.63 8.36 12.13
CA PHE A 137 11.21 8.23 12.47
C PHE A 137 10.57 6.95 11.93
N VAL A 138 11.02 6.46 10.78
CA VAL A 138 10.56 5.15 10.29
C VAL A 138 11.20 4.01 11.09
N GLN A 139 12.45 4.16 11.53
CA GLN A 139 13.22 3.09 12.15
C GLN A 139 13.04 2.97 13.67
N ASP A 140 13.12 4.09 14.39
CA ASP A 140 13.30 4.15 15.84
C ASP A 140 12.00 4.51 16.58
N VAL A 141 10.95 4.94 15.87
CA VAL A 141 9.63 5.13 16.47
C VAL A 141 9.01 3.77 16.78
N ALA A 142 8.50 3.62 18.00
CA ALA A 142 7.78 2.43 18.45
C ALA A 142 6.37 2.37 17.85
N TRP A 143 6.28 2.18 16.53
CA TRP A 143 5.01 2.04 15.80
C TRP A 143 4.19 0.82 16.23
N GLY A 144 4.85 -0.23 16.73
CA GLY A 144 4.19 -1.51 17.02
C GLY A 144 3.78 -2.25 15.75
N ASP A 145 2.71 -3.04 15.83
CA ASP A 145 2.12 -3.73 14.68
C ASP A 145 1.02 -2.85 14.08
N LEU A 146 1.22 -2.39 12.84
CA LEU A 146 0.31 -1.49 12.14
C LEU A 146 -0.32 -2.18 10.93
N ASP A 147 -1.62 -1.97 10.74
CA ASP A 147 -2.27 -2.27 9.48
C ASP A 147 -1.88 -1.22 8.42
N PHE A 148 -1.78 0.06 8.81
CA PHE A 148 -1.45 1.15 7.91
C PHE A 148 -0.46 2.14 8.53
N LEU A 149 0.56 2.55 7.77
CA LEU A 149 1.35 3.75 8.03
C LEU A 149 1.06 4.76 6.92
N ILE A 150 0.46 5.89 7.29
CA ILE A 150 0.20 7.02 6.40
C ILE A 150 1.32 8.03 6.58
N VAL A 151 1.99 8.43 5.50
CA VAL A 151 3.10 9.39 5.52
C VAL A 151 2.69 10.65 4.76
N ASP A 152 2.65 11.79 5.46
CA ASP A 152 2.39 13.11 4.88
C ASP A 152 3.73 13.76 4.47
N CYS A 153 4.04 13.75 3.18
CA CYS A 153 5.29 14.31 2.66
C CYS A 153 5.19 15.80 2.35
N PRO A 154 6.27 16.58 2.33
CA PRO A 154 6.22 17.96 1.84
C PRO A 154 5.79 18.03 0.37
N PRO A 155 5.30 19.19 -0.10
CA PRO A 155 4.90 19.35 -1.49
C PRO A 155 6.08 19.25 -2.46
N GLY A 156 5.77 18.79 -3.68
CA GLY A 156 6.72 18.66 -4.78
C GLY A 156 7.29 17.24 -4.91
N THR A 157 8.35 17.13 -5.71
CA THR A 157 9.07 15.88 -6.00
C THR A 157 10.55 16.01 -5.63
N GLY A 158 10.81 16.65 -4.49
CA GLY A 158 12.15 16.91 -3.96
C GLY A 158 12.78 15.69 -3.29
N ASP A 159 13.83 15.94 -2.52
CA ASP A 159 14.60 14.89 -1.84
C ASP A 159 13.80 14.21 -0.71
N GLU A 160 12.87 14.92 -0.07
CA GLU A 160 12.13 14.40 1.07
C GLU A 160 11.07 13.35 0.69
N PRO A 161 10.17 13.57 -0.30
CA PRO A 161 9.29 12.51 -0.77
C PRO A 161 10.06 11.31 -1.36
N LEU A 162 11.22 11.56 -2.00
CA LEU A 162 12.10 10.51 -2.51
C LEU A 162 12.67 9.67 -1.37
N SER A 163 13.24 10.34 -0.37
CA SER A 163 13.78 9.68 0.82
C SER A 163 12.71 8.89 1.56
N ALA A 164 11.49 9.43 1.68
CA ALA A 164 10.39 8.72 2.33
C ALA A 164 10.04 7.43 1.58
N LEU A 165 9.85 7.49 0.26
CA LEU A 165 9.57 6.31 -0.56
C LEU A 165 10.71 5.27 -0.52
N GLN A 166 11.96 5.71 -0.63
CA GLN A 166 13.12 4.82 -0.55
C GLN A 166 13.26 4.15 0.82
N THR A 167 13.00 4.90 1.90
CA THR A 167 13.07 4.38 3.27
C THR A 167 11.96 3.36 3.55
N LEU A 168 10.74 3.61 3.05
CA LEU A 168 9.59 2.73 3.27
C LEU A 168 9.62 1.46 2.42
N GLY A 169 10.35 1.48 1.30
CA GLY A 169 10.50 0.36 0.39
C GLY A 169 9.67 0.50 -0.90
N SER A 170 9.93 -0.40 -1.85
CA SER A 170 9.26 -0.42 -3.16
C SER A 170 7.77 -0.78 -3.07
N ASP A 171 7.34 -1.39 -1.98
CA ASP A 171 5.94 -1.75 -1.70
C ASP A 171 5.09 -0.56 -1.22
N ALA A 172 5.73 0.56 -0.87
CA ALA A 172 5.01 1.77 -0.47
C ALA A 172 4.17 2.32 -1.62
N GLN A 173 2.90 2.63 -1.34
CA GLN A 173 1.92 3.09 -2.32
C GLN A 173 1.74 4.61 -2.23
N ALA A 174 1.69 5.30 -3.37
CA ALA A 174 1.47 6.74 -3.41
C ALA A 174 -0.01 7.10 -3.61
N ILE A 175 -0.52 8.03 -2.80
CA ILE A 175 -1.74 8.79 -3.07
C ILE A 175 -1.32 10.20 -3.47
N ILE A 176 -1.81 10.67 -4.61
CA ILE A 176 -1.44 11.99 -5.13
C ILE A 176 -2.62 12.94 -4.99
N VAL A 177 -2.42 14.06 -4.29
CA VAL A 177 -3.44 15.08 -4.04
C VAL A 177 -3.21 16.27 -4.97
N THR A 178 -4.28 16.69 -5.66
CA THR A 178 -4.29 17.87 -6.53
C THR A 178 -5.50 18.75 -6.25
N THR A 179 -5.51 19.95 -6.81
CA THR A 179 -6.74 20.75 -7.03
C THR A 179 -7.11 20.76 -8.51
N PRO A 180 -8.33 21.17 -8.89
CA PRO A 180 -8.78 21.19 -10.29
C PRO A 180 -8.06 22.21 -11.19
N GLN A 181 -7.29 23.13 -10.62
CA GLN A 181 -6.68 24.25 -11.33
C GLN A 181 -5.56 23.75 -12.26
N GLY A 182 -5.53 24.24 -13.51
CA GLY A 182 -4.57 23.75 -14.52
C GLY A 182 -3.10 23.82 -14.08
N VAL A 183 -2.71 24.85 -13.32
CA VAL A 183 -1.32 24.97 -12.83
C VAL A 183 -0.98 23.91 -11.77
N ALA A 184 -1.96 23.37 -11.03
CA ALA A 184 -1.73 22.25 -10.11
C ALA A 184 -1.62 20.92 -10.88
N ILE A 185 -2.37 20.77 -11.98
CA ILE A 185 -2.35 19.58 -12.84
C ILE A 185 -0.96 19.34 -13.46
N ASP A 186 -0.29 20.39 -13.93
CA ASP A 186 1.05 20.24 -14.52
C ASP A 186 2.09 19.74 -13.51
N ASP A 187 2.02 20.20 -12.26
CA ASP A 187 2.91 19.72 -11.21
C ASP A 187 2.56 18.30 -10.76
N VAL A 188 1.28 17.94 -10.76
CA VAL A 188 0.84 16.58 -10.46
C VAL A 188 1.26 15.59 -11.54
N ARG A 189 1.32 16.01 -12.82
CA ARG A 189 1.91 15.18 -13.88
C ARG A 189 3.37 14.83 -13.57
N ARG A 190 4.13 15.76 -13.00
CA ARG A 190 5.51 15.50 -12.53
C ARG A 190 5.51 14.53 -11.35
N SER A 191 4.62 14.68 -10.37
CA SER A 191 4.47 13.75 -9.24
C SER A 191 4.14 12.32 -9.68
N VAL A 192 3.26 12.14 -10.69
CA VAL A 192 2.96 10.83 -11.27
C VAL A 192 4.19 10.20 -11.91
N ASN A 193 4.92 10.97 -12.73
CA ASN A 193 6.14 10.49 -13.38
C ASN A 193 7.24 10.17 -12.36
N PHE A 194 7.35 10.98 -11.30
CA PHE A 194 8.27 10.74 -10.20
C PHE A 194 8.01 9.38 -9.53
N CYS A 195 6.77 9.08 -9.12
CA CYS A 195 6.47 7.76 -8.53
C CYS A 195 6.78 6.61 -9.50
N LYS A 196 6.47 6.76 -10.79
CA LYS A 196 6.80 5.76 -11.82
C LYS A 196 8.31 5.55 -11.96
N GLN A 197 9.12 6.61 -11.86
CA GLN A 197 10.58 6.53 -11.94
C GLN A 197 11.21 5.90 -10.70
N VAL A 198 10.68 6.18 -9.52
CA VAL A 198 11.13 5.55 -8.26
C VAL A 198 10.69 4.07 -8.19
N GLY A 199 9.64 3.70 -8.94
CA GLY A 199 9.14 2.33 -9.04
C GLY A 199 8.04 1.99 -8.04
N ASN A 200 7.53 2.98 -7.30
CA ASN A 200 6.47 2.79 -6.33
C ASN A 200 5.08 2.79 -6.99
N PRO A 201 4.18 1.86 -6.61
CA PRO A 201 2.81 1.83 -7.10
C PRO A 201 2.03 3.09 -6.71
N ILE A 202 1.20 3.60 -7.62
CA ILE A 202 0.30 4.74 -7.34
C ILE A 202 -1.09 4.16 -7.06
N LEU A 203 -1.56 4.31 -5.83
CA LEU A 203 -2.89 3.84 -5.43
C LEU A 203 -4.00 4.66 -6.09
N GLY A 204 -3.76 5.96 -6.23
CA GLY A 204 -4.60 6.80 -7.06
C GLY A 204 -4.46 8.29 -6.79
N LEU A 205 -5.29 9.05 -7.50
CA LEU A 205 -5.32 10.50 -7.50
C LEU A 205 -6.60 11.01 -6.82
N VAL A 206 -6.44 11.97 -5.91
CA VAL A 206 -7.53 12.68 -5.22
C VAL A 206 -7.56 14.12 -5.69
N GLU A 207 -8.71 14.56 -6.19
CA GLU A 207 -8.96 15.97 -6.52
C GLU A 207 -9.63 16.65 -5.33
N ASN A 208 -8.84 17.39 -4.55
CA ASN A 208 -9.32 18.17 -3.42
C ASN A 208 -9.82 19.54 -3.86
N MET A 209 -10.65 20.18 -3.03
CA MET A 209 -11.22 21.51 -3.26
C MET A 209 -12.02 21.61 -4.58
N SER A 210 -12.73 20.54 -4.96
CA SER A 210 -13.50 20.43 -6.20
C SER A 210 -14.98 20.66 -5.93
N GLY A 211 -15.44 21.89 -6.18
CA GLY A 211 -16.75 22.38 -5.76
C GLY A 211 -16.72 23.00 -4.35
N PHE A 212 -17.83 23.58 -3.92
CA PHE A 212 -18.01 24.24 -2.63
C PHE A 212 -19.37 23.86 -2.05
N VAL A 213 -19.39 23.31 -0.84
CA VAL A 213 -20.62 22.99 -0.11
C VAL A 213 -21.16 24.28 0.52
N CYS A 214 -22.32 24.74 0.04
CA CYS A 214 -22.96 25.92 0.60
C CYS A 214 -23.59 25.58 1.97
N PRO A 215 -23.23 26.27 3.06
CA PRO A 215 -23.79 26.00 4.38
C PRO A 215 -25.28 26.37 4.47
N ASP A 216 -25.77 27.32 3.65
CA ASP A 216 -27.15 27.80 3.72
C ASP A 216 -28.15 26.90 2.98
N CYS A 217 -27.73 26.31 1.86
CA CYS A 217 -28.63 25.52 1.00
C CYS A 217 -28.20 24.06 0.78
N GLY A 218 -27.02 23.66 1.25
CA GLY A 218 -26.53 22.28 1.15
C GLY A 218 -26.17 21.82 -0.27
N SER A 219 -26.24 22.68 -1.29
CA SER A 219 -25.84 22.34 -2.66
C SER A 219 -24.34 22.58 -2.91
N ILE A 220 -23.80 21.87 -3.89
CA ILE A 220 -22.41 22.04 -4.34
C ILE A 220 -22.36 23.08 -5.46
N HIS A 221 -21.55 24.12 -5.27
CA HIS A 221 -21.27 25.15 -6.27
C HIS A 221 -19.84 25.05 -6.77
N ASN A 222 -19.65 25.05 -8.09
CA ASN A 222 -18.31 25.02 -8.67
C ASN A 222 -17.75 26.44 -8.74
N ILE A 223 -17.03 26.85 -7.69
CA ILE A 223 -16.36 28.16 -7.63
C ILE A 223 -15.07 28.20 -8.47
N PHE A 224 -14.47 27.03 -8.70
CA PHE A 224 -13.37 26.81 -9.63
C PHE A 224 -13.77 25.76 -10.67
N ASN A 225 -12.92 25.54 -11.68
CA ASN A 225 -13.06 24.39 -12.57
C ASN A 225 -13.09 23.08 -11.76
N THR A 226 -13.60 22.01 -12.37
CA THR A 226 -13.67 20.68 -11.75
C THR A 226 -13.26 19.61 -12.75
N GLY A 227 -12.71 18.48 -12.28
CA GLY A 227 -12.40 17.33 -13.11
C GLY A 227 -11.04 17.37 -13.82
N GLY A 228 -10.18 18.34 -13.50
CA GLY A 228 -8.80 18.37 -14.02
C GLY A 228 -7.97 17.18 -13.54
N GLY A 229 -8.13 16.79 -12.27
CA GLY A 229 -7.47 15.63 -11.68
C GLY A 229 -7.98 14.32 -12.26
N GLU A 230 -9.29 14.20 -12.51
CA GLU A 230 -9.87 13.01 -13.15
C GLU A 230 -9.40 12.86 -14.60
N ALA A 231 -9.34 13.96 -15.35
CA ALA A 231 -8.79 13.96 -16.70
C ALA A 231 -7.32 13.52 -16.70
N LEU A 232 -6.51 14.03 -15.78
CA LEU A 232 -5.11 13.64 -15.65
C LEU A 232 -4.94 12.17 -15.24
N ALA A 233 -5.78 11.67 -14.33
CA ALA A 233 -5.78 10.28 -13.92
C ALA A 233 -6.02 9.37 -15.14
N LYS A 234 -7.01 9.72 -15.99
CA LYS A 234 -7.28 9.03 -17.25
C LYS A 234 -6.14 9.14 -18.25
N GLU A 235 -5.54 10.32 -18.41
CA GLU A 235 -4.38 10.57 -19.29
C GLU A 235 -3.18 9.69 -18.89
N THR A 236 -2.90 9.59 -17.60
CA THR A 236 -1.69 8.94 -17.07
C THR A 236 -1.85 7.47 -16.73
N GLY A 237 -3.07 6.93 -16.87
CA GLY A 237 -3.43 5.55 -16.52
C GLY A 237 -3.47 5.28 -15.02
N VAL A 238 -3.58 6.32 -14.19
CA VAL A 238 -3.66 6.23 -12.72
C VAL A 238 -5.13 6.13 -12.31
N LYS A 239 -5.43 5.39 -11.24
CA LYS A 239 -6.78 5.30 -10.69
C LYS A 239 -7.22 6.65 -10.13
N PHE A 240 -8.41 7.10 -10.49
CA PHE A 240 -9.04 8.25 -9.83
C PHE A 240 -9.80 7.78 -8.59
N LEU A 241 -9.45 8.29 -7.41
CA LEU A 241 -10.07 7.87 -6.15
C LEU A 241 -11.34 8.67 -5.82
N GLY A 242 -11.39 9.94 -6.24
CA GLY A 242 -12.57 10.77 -6.03
C GLY A 242 -12.26 12.25 -5.92
N ARG A 243 -13.32 13.01 -5.64
CA ARG A 243 -13.32 14.46 -5.46
C ARG A 243 -13.73 14.81 -4.05
N ILE A 244 -13.07 15.78 -3.43
CA ILE A 244 -13.46 16.33 -2.13
C ILE A 244 -13.82 17.81 -2.35
N PRO A 245 -15.03 18.26 -2.00
CA PRO A 245 -15.40 19.66 -2.16
C PRO A 245 -14.74 20.54 -1.09
N LEU A 246 -14.68 21.85 -1.33
CA LEU A 246 -14.47 22.83 -0.28
C LEU A 246 -15.67 22.85 0.65
N ASP A 247 -15.40 22.69 1.93
CA ASP A 247 -16.41 22.65 2.96
C ASP A 247 -15.91 23.46 4.17
N PRO A 248 -16.60 24.54 4.57
CA PRO A 248 -16.23 25.33 5.75
C PRO A 248 -16.07 24.48 7.01
N GLU A 249 -16.85 23.39 7.10
CA GLU A 249 -16.82 22.50 8.25
C GLU A 249 -15.49 21.75 8.38
N VAL A 250 -14.78 21.48 7.27
CA VAL A 250 -13.43 20.88 7.31
C VAL A 250 -12.43 21.80 7.98
N GLY A 251 -12.53 23.11 7.75
CA GLY A 251 -11.68 24.12 8.40
C GLY A 251 -11.99 24.20 9.89
N ARG A 252 -13.28 24.37 10.22
CA ARG A 252 -13.76 24.47 11.61
C ARG A 252 -13.39 23.23 12.42
N SER A 253 -13.68 22.04 11.91
CA SER A 253 -13.45 20.78 12.61
C SER A 253 -11.96 20.45 12.74
N GLY A 254 -11.15 20.85 11.74
CA GLY A 254 -9.69 20.73 11.78
C GLY A 254 -9.05 21.61 12.85
N ASP A 255 -9.52 22.84 13.03
CA ASP A 255 -9.04 23.74 14.11
C ASP A 255 -9.46 23.24 15.51
N GLU A 256 -10.53 22.44 15.61
CA GLU A 256 -10.98 21.79 16.84
C GLU A 256 -10.33 20.41 17.11
N GLY A 257 -9.48 19.93 16.19
CA GLY A 257 -8.77 18.65 16.35
C GLY A 257 -9.62 17.42 16.01
N TYR A 258 -10.76 17.62 15.36
CA TYR A 258 -11.68 16.56 14.93
C TYR A 258 -11.85 16.58 13.41
N PRO A 259 -11.06 15.79 12.65
CA PRO A 259 -11.20 15.73 11.20
C PRO A 259 -12.62 15.38 10.76
N ILE A 260 -13.07 15.95 9.63
CA ILE A 260 -14.47 15.91 9.19
C ILE A 260 -15.08 14.51 9.19
N VAL A 261 -14.32 13.47 8.83
CA VAL A 261 -14.79 12.06 8.84
C VAL A 261 -15.28 11.56 10.20
N ARG A 262 -14.84 12.22 11.29
CA ARG A 262 -15.27 11.92 12.66
C ARG A 262 -16.48 12.74 13.09
N VAL A 263 -16.64 13.95 12.56
CA VAL A 263 -17.69 14.89 12.94
C VAL A 263 -18.95 14.67 12.09
N ASP A 264 -18.77 14.55 10.77
CA ASP A 264 -19.85 14.35 9.81
C ASP A 264 -19.43 13.39 8.69
N HIS A 265 -19.84 12.13 8.83
CA HIS A 265 -19.58 11.07 7.85
C HIS A 265 -20.70 10.91 6.81
N GLU A 266 -21.89 11.48 7.06
CA GLU A 266 -23.07 11.39 6.20
C GLU A 266 -23.27 12.62 5.31
N GLY A 267 -22.64 13.74 5.66
CA GLY A 267 -22.56 14.93 4.84
C GLY A 267 -21.87 14.70 3.52
N ILE A 268 -21.95 15.70 2.64
CA ILE A 268 -21.41 15.62 1.27
C ILE A 268 -19.90 15.31 1.29
N THR A 269 -19.16 16.02 2.14
CA THR A 269 -17.70 15.88 2.27
C THR A 269 -17.33 14.56 2.95
N GLY A 270 -18.05 14.16 4.00
CA GLY A 270 -17.88 12.86 4.65
C GLY A 270 -18.09 11.69 3.69
N LYS A 271 -19.15 11.72 2.88
CA LYS A 271 -19.43 10.73 1.83
C LYS A 271 -18.33 10.70 0.76
N ALA A 272 -17.85 11.86 0.33
CA ALA A 272 -16.77 11.98 -0.63
C ALA A 272 -15.46 11.34 -0.11
N LEU A 273 -15.08 11.64 1.14
CA LEU A 273 -13.94 11.02 1.80
C LEU A 273 -14.13 9.52 1.97
N ASN A 274 -15.30 9.07 2.43
CA ASN A 274 -15.62 7.65 2.58
C ASN A 274 -15.51 6.89 1.25
N ALA A 275 -15.88 7.50 0.13
CA ALA A 275 -15.70 6.91 -1.20
C ALA A 275 -14.22 6.72 -1.56
N ILE A 276 -13.34 7.63 -1.14
CA ILE A 276 -11.88 7.53 -1.30
C ILE A 276 -11.29 6.49 -0.33
N ILE A 277 -11.82 6.39 0.88
CA ILE A 277 -11.31 5.49 1.93
C ILE A 277 -11.69 4.03 1.67
N LYS A 278 -12.88 3.76 1.14
CA LYS A 278 -13.33 2.39 0.79
C LYS A 278 -12.30 1.56 0.01
N PRO A 279 -11.76 2.03 -1.14
CA PRO A 279 -10.76 1.25 -1.86
C PRO A 279 -9.47 1.07 -1.06
N ILE A 280 -9.12 1.98 -0.14
CA ILE A 280 -7.96 1.85 0.75
C ILE A 280 -8.20 0.76 1.80
N LEU A 281 -9.39 0.75 2.42
CA LEU A 281 -9.79 -0.30 3.36
C LEU A 281 -9.81 -1.68 2.70
N ASN A 282 -10.30 -1.75 1.45
CA ASN A 282 -10.33 -3.00 0.72
C ASN A 282 -8.93 -3.57 0.48
N ILE A 283 -7.87 -2.75 0.36
CA ILE A 283 -6.48 -3.25 0.28
C ILE A 283 -6.15 -4.13 1.50
N SER A 284 -6.62 -3.71 2.68
CA SER A 284 -6.45 -4.52 3.88
C SER A 284 -7.24 -5.81 3.82
N GLU A 285 -8.35 -5.90 3.09
CA GLU A 285 -9.09 -7.17 2.92
C GLU A 285 -8.39 -8.04 1.86
N THR A 286 -7.97 -7.44 0.74
CA THR A 286 -7.27 -8.14 -0.35
C THR A 286 -5.91 -8.69 0.08
N LEU A 287 -5.23 -8.07 1.06
CA LEU A 287 -3.96 -8.56 1.60
C LEU A 287 -4.10 -9.32 2.93
N GLN A 288 -5.12 -9.06 3.78
CA GLN A 288 -5.37 -9.90 4.96
C GLN A 288 -5.91 -11.29 4.61
N GLU A 289 -6.46 -11.48 3.41
CA GLU A 289 -6.81 -12.82 2.92
C GLU A 289 -5.60 -13.66 2.48
N ASN A 290 -4.38 -13.09 2.45
CA ASN A 290 -3.14 -13.83 2.19
C ASN A 290 -2.35 -14.23 3.44
N LEU A 291 -2.92 -14.09 4.65
CA LEU A 291 -2.33 -14.65 5.88
C LEU A 291 -3.20 -15.71 6.57
N LYS A 292 -4.45 -15.89 6.13
CA LYS A 292 -5.24 -17.09 6.43
C LYS A 292 -5.58 -17.75 5.11
N MET A 293 -5.07 -18.95 4.91
CA MET A 293 -5.51 -19.81 3.82
C MET A 293 -7.05 -19.82 3.80
N PRO A 294 -7.71 -19.42 2.69
CA PRO A 294 -9.16 -19.36 2.62
C PRO A 294 -9.70 -20.74 2.95
N SER A 295 -10.70 -20.84 3.83
CA SER A 295 -11.34 -22.12 4.08
C SER A 295 -12.31 -22.44 2.94
N VAL A 296 -12.65 -23.72 2.78
CA VAL A 296 -13.63 -24.19 1.78
C VAL A 296 -14.97 -23.43 1.89
N ASN A 297 -15.33 -22.98 3.10
CA ASN A 297 -16.56 -22.24 3.37
C ASN A 297 -16.52 -20.77 2.90
N ASP A 298 -15.33 -20.21 2.68
CA ASP A 298 -15.14 -18.82 2.24
C ASP A 298 -15.23 -18.69 0.70
N LEU A 299 -15.27 -19.81 -0.02
CA LEU A 299 -15.35 -19.87 -1.47
C LEU A 299 -16.81 -19.88 -1.94
N LYS A 300 -17.10 -19.14 -3.01
CA LYS A 300 -18.43 -19.11 -3.64
C LYS A 300 -18.73 -20.43 -4.35
N ALA A 301 -19.24 -21.41 -3.61
CA ALA A 301 -19.65 -22.70 -4.15
C ALA A 301 -20.87 -22.55 -5.08
N LYS A 302 -20.84 -23.21 -6.23
CA LYS A 302 -22.02 -23.39 -7.09
C LYS A 302 -22.59 -24.77 -6.80
N ASN A 303 -23.82 -24.84 -6.30
CA ASN A 303 -24.49 -26.09 -5.91
C ASN A 303 -23.67 -26.96 -4.94
N GLY A 304 -22.93 -26.34 -4.02
CA GLY A 304 -22.07 -27.07 -3.07
C GLY A 304 -20.77 -27.61 -3.66
N MET A 305 -20.44 -27.29 -4.91
CA MET A 305 -19.15 -27.63 -5.52
C MET A 305 -18.28 -26.39 -5.70
N ILE A 306 -16.97 -26.58 -5.53
CA ILE A 306 -15.93 -25.62 -5.89
C ILE A 306 -14.95 -26.27 -6.86
N ARG A 307 -14.30 -25.46 -7.69
CA ARG A 307 -13.24 -25.92 -8.60
C ARG A 307 -11.90 -25.30 -8.21
N ILE A 308 -10.90 -26.15 -7.99
CA ILE A 308 -9.53 -25.76 -7.63
C ILE A 308 -8.60 -26.02 -8.81
N ALA A 309 -7.77 -25.05 -9.19
CA ALA A 309 -6.76 -25.21 -10.22
C ALA A 309 -5.35 -25.28 -9.62
N ILE A 310 -4.55 -26.23 -10.11
CA ILE A 310 -3.16 -26.42 -9.71
C ILE A 310 -2.29 -26.45 -10.97
N PRO A 311 -1.26 -25.58 -11.10
CA PRO A 311 -0.30 -25.67 -12.18
C PRO A 311 0.59 -26.89 -11.96
N VAL A 312 0.80 -27.71 -12.99
CA VAL A 312 1.52 -28.99 -12.91
C VAL A 312 2.69 -29.01 -13.89
N ALA A 313 3.82 -29.54 -13.45
CA ALA A 313 4.97 -29.91 -14.29
C ALA A 313 5.53 -31.24 -13.80
N GLY A 314 5.73 -32.22 -14.70
CA GLY A 314 6.22 -33.54 -14.31
C GLY A 314 5.30 -34.30 -13.32
N GLY A 315 3.98 -34.06 -13.38
CA GLY A 315 2.99 -34.71 -12.52
C GLY A 315 2.90 -34.16 -11.08
N LYS A 316 3.62 -33.07 -10.76
CA LYS A 316 3.56 -32.40 -9.46
C LYS A 316 3.27 -30.91 -9.62
N LEU A 317 2.83 -30.28 -8.54
CA LEU A 317 2.62 -28.84 -8.47
C LEU A 317 3.88 -28.08 -8.88
N CYS A 318 3.71 -27.17 -9.84
CA CYS A 318 4.80 -26.40 -10.42
C CYS A 318 5.16 -25.19 -9.55
N MET A 319 6.44 -25.04 -9.24
CA MET A 319 6.95 -23.91 -8.43
C MET A 319 6.94 -22.57 -9.15
N HIS A 320 6.71 -22.56 -10.46
CA HIS A 320 6.59 -21.34 -11.26
C HIS A 320 5.33 -21.40 -12.13
N PHE A 321 4.32 -20.62 -11.77
CA PHE A 321 3.02 -20.61 -12.45
C PHE A 321 3.10 -20.40 -13.97
N GLY A 322 4.08 -19.63 -14.46
CA GLY A 322 4.26 -19.38 -15.89
C GLY A 322 4.93 -20.52 -16.69
N HIS A 323 5.51 -21.51 -16.01
CA HIS A 323 6.29 -22.60 -16.61
C HIS A 323 5.61 -23.98 -16.44
N CYS A 324 4.31 -24.00 -16.14
CA CYS A 324 3.58 -25.25 -16.03
C CYS A 324 3.23 -25.84 -17.41
N GLU A 325 3.26 -27.16 -17.49
CA GLU A 325 2.90 -27.92 -18.69
C GLU A 325 1.39 -28.09 -18.80
N GLN A 326 0.70 -28.25 -17.67
CA GLN A 326 -0.74 -28.50 -17.57
C GLN A 326 -1.33 -27.87 -16.31
N PHE A 327 -2.65 -27.77 -16.25
CA PHE A 327 -3.41 -27.44 -15.05
C PHE A 327 -4.27 -28.62 -14.63
N ALA A 328 -4.12 -29.07 -13.39
CA ALA A 328 -5.07 -29.98 -12.76
C ALA A 328 -6.25 -29.17 -12.22
N LEU A 329 -7.45 -29.44 -12.74
CA LEU A 329 -8.71 -28.87 -12.28
C LEU A 329 -9.45 -29.92 -11.46
N LEU A 330 -9.57 -29.67 -10.16
CA LEU A 330 -10.20 -30.57 -9.21
C LEU A 330 -11.55 -30.00 -8.80
N ASP A 331 -12.62 -30.74 -9.07
CA ASP A 331 -13.96 -30.45 -8.56
C ASP A 331 -14.10 -31.06 -7.18
N VAL A 332 -14.41 -30.21 -6.19
CA VAL A 332 -14.48 -30.58 -4.78
C VAL A 332 -15.89 -30.31 -4.27
N ASP A 333 -16.45 -31.31 -3.60
CA ASP A 333 -17.68 -31.17 -2.83
C ASP A 333 -17.38 -30.51 -1.48
N THR A 334 -17.98 -29.36 -1.24
CA THR A 334 -17.79 -28.55 -0.03
C THR A 334 -18.37 -29.18 1.23
N VAL A 335 -19.35 -30.08 1.09
CA VAL A 335 -20.01 -30.76 2.22
C VAL A 335 -19.20 -31.97 2.66
N THR A 336 -18.81 -32.82 1.71
CA THR A 336 -18.02 -34.03 2.01
C THR A 336 -16.52 -33.76 2.12
N LYS A 337 -16.06 -32.59 1.66
CA LYS A 337 -14.64 -32.23 1.52
C LYS A 337 -13.85 -33.27 0.73
N GLY A 338 -14.49 -33.87 -0.28
CA GLY A 338 -13.91 -34.86 -1.16
C GLY A 338 -13.72 -34.32 -2.58
N VAL A 339 -12.66 -34.78 -3.25
CA VAL A 339 -12.47 -34.57 -4.69
C VAL A 339 -13.43 -35.49 -5.43
N VAL A 340 -14.28 -34.92 -6.28
CA VAL A 340 -15.29 -35.61 -7.08
C VAL A 340 -14.77 -35.94 -8.47
N ALA A 341 -14.00 -35.02 -9.07
CA ALA A 341 -13.39 -35.21 -10.38
C ALA A 341 -12.06 -34.45 -10.48
N THR A 342 -11.14 -34.99 -11.28
CA THR A 342 -9.87 -34.33 -11.63
C THR A 342 -9.73 -34.35 -13.14
N ASN A 343 -9.57 -33.18 -13.76
CA ASN A 343 -9.31 -33.02 -15.19
C ASN A 343 -7.96 -32.35 -15.40
N MET A 344 -7.20 -32.80 -16.40
CA MET A 344 -5.94 -32.18 -16.78
C MET A 344 -6.14 -31.36 -18.05
N GLU A 345 -5.94 -30.05 -17.95
CA GLU A 345 -6.11 -29.12 -19.07
C GLU A 345 -4.78 -28.54 -19.51
N THR A 346 -4.54 -28.52 -20.82
CA THR A 346 -3.30 -27.96 -21.39
C THR A 346 -3.51 -26.46 -21.66
N PRO A 347 -2.67 -25.57 -21.14
CA PRO A 347 -2.83 -24.14 -21.32
C PRO A 347 -2.59 -23.71 -22.78
N PRO A 348 -3.20 -22.60 -23.22
CA PRO A 348 -2.95 -22.02 -24.54
C PRO A 348 -1.51 -21.50 -24.65
N ALA A 349 -1.01 -21.34 -25.88
CA ALA A 349 0.35 -20.87 -26.16
C ALA A 349 0.68 -19.56 -25.41
N HIS A 350 1.86 -19.53 -24.79
CA HIS A 350 2.27 -18.53 -23.79
C HIS A 350 2.32 -17.08 -24.32
N GLU A 351 1.30 -16.29 -23.99
CA GLU A 351 1.38 -14.83 -23.92
C GLU A 351 1.11 -14.32 -22.49
N PRO A 352 1.86 -13.31 -21.98
CA PRO A 352 1.70 -12.80 -20.62
C PRO A 352 0.29 -12.22 -20.37
N GLY A 353 -0.48 -12.83 -19.47
CA GLY A 353 -1.78 -12.33 -19.01
C GLY A 353 -3.01 -13.05 -19.57
N ILE A 354 -2.85 -13.96 -20.54
CA ILE A 354 -3.95 -14.80 -21.05
C ILE A 354 -4.31 -15.88 -20.03
N LEU A 355 -3.30 -16.45 -19.36
CA LEU A 355 -3.48 -17.63 -18.51
C LEU A 355 -4.43 -17.41 -17.30
N PRO A 356 -4.34 -16.30 -16.53
CA PRO A 356 -5.27 -16.07 -15.43
C PRO A 356 -6.73 -15.95 -15.87
N ARG A 357 -6.98 -15.28 -17.02
CA ARG A 357 -8.33 -15.16 -17.59
C ARG A 357 -8.86 -16.51 -18.06
N TRP A 358 -8.02 -17.26 -18.78
CA TRP A 358 -8.38 -18.61 -19.27
C TRP A 358 -8.71 -19.58 -18.14
N ILE A 359 -8.01 -19.51 -17.01
CA ILE A 359 -8.34 -20.31 -15.81
C ILE A 359 -9.66 -19.82 -15.17
N ALA A 360 -9.86 -18.51 -15.07
CA ALA A 360 -11.10 -17.96 -14.51
C ALA A 360 -12.35 -18.32 -15.33
N ASP A 361 -12.24 -18.32 -16.66
CA ASP A 361 -13.32 -18.69 -17.58
C ASP A 361 -13.77 -20.16 -17.40
N GLN A 362 -12.93 -21.01 -16.83
CA GLN A 362 -13.24 -22.41 -16.51
C GLN A 362 -14.01 -22.59 -15.19
N GLY A 363 -14.41 -21.48 -14.57
CA GLY A 363 -15.22 -21.45 -13.35
C GLY A 363 -14.42 -21.80 -12.08
N VAL A 364 -13.11 -21.62 -12.13
CA VAL A 364 -12.20 -21.89 -11.00
C VAL A 364 -12.47 -20.90 -9.87
N ASN A 365 -12.56 -21.42 -8.65
CA ASN A 365 -12.76 -20.62 -7.44
C ASN A 365 -11.45 -20.30 -6.73
N LEU A 366 -10.48 -21.21 -6.81
CA LEU A 366 -9.22 -21.16 -6.07
C LEU A 366 -8.07 -21.68 -6.94
N VAL A 367 -6.92 -21.00 -6.90
CA VAL A 367 -5.66 -21.46 -7.48
C VAL A 367 -4.67 -21.73 -6.36
N LEU A 368 -4.09 -22.93 -6.33
CA LEU A 368 -2.98 -23.28 -5.43
C LEU A 368 -1.70 -23.39 -6.27
N ALA A 369 -0.70 -22.56 -6.00
CA ALA A 369 0.55 -22.50 -6.76
C ALA A 369 1.78 -22.48 -5.85
N GLY A 370 2.93 -22.96 -6.34
CA GLY A 370 4.20 -22.85 -5.61
C GLY A 370 4.74 -21.43 -5.64
N GLY A 371 4.76 -20.81 -6.82
CA GLY A 371 5.12 -19.42 -7.01
C GLY A 371 4.35 -18.75 -8.14
N MET A 372 3.95 -17.51 -7.93
CA MET A 372 3.18 -16.72 -8.88
C MET A 372 3.59 -15.24 -8.83
N GLY A 373 3.84 -14.61 -9.98
CA GLY A 373 4.17 -13.19 -10.03
C GLY A 373 2.98 -12.29 -9.67
N ALA A 374 3.25 -11.13 -9.07
CA ALA A 374 2.23 -10.20 -8.55
C ALA A 374 1.17 -9.79 -9.60
N LYS A 375 1.57 -9.63 -10.87
CA LYS A 375 0.66 -9.31 -11.97
C LYS A 375 -0.39 -10.42 -12.20
N ALA A 376 -0.01 -11.70 -12.09
CA ALA A 376 -0.93 -12.80 -12.27
C ALA A 376 -1.88 -12.95 -11.08
N GLN A 377 -1.39 -12.75 -9.85
CA GLN A 377 -2.22 -12.74 -8.64
C GLN A 377 -3.31 -11.65 -8.69
N SER A 378 -2.94 -10.44 -9.16
CA SER A 378 -3.89 -9.34 -9.36
C SER A 378 -4.97 -9.71 -10.38
N LEU A 379 -4.61 -10.31 -11.51
CA LEU A 379 -5.58 -10.69 -12.55
C LEU A 379 -6.58 -11.75 -12.07
N PHE A 380 -6.14 -12.70 -11.23
CA PHE A 380 -7.05 -13.66 -10.60
C PHE A 380 -8.02 -13.01 -9.63
N THR A 381 -7.51 -12.08 -8.81
CA THR A 381 -8.31 -11.33 -7.86
C THR A 381 -9.40 -10.52 -8.58
N ASP A 382 -9.04 -9.84 -9.67
CA ASP A 382 -9.99 -9.09 -10.51
C ASP A 382 -11.07 -10.00 -11.14
N ALA A 383 -10.73 -11.27 -11.41
CA ALA A 383 -11.65 -12.28 -11.92
C ALA A 383 -12.46 -12.99 -10.81
N GLY A 384 -12.29 -12.60 -9.54
CA GLY A 384 -12.99 -13.20 -8.40
C GLY A 384 -12.47 -14.59 -8.01
N VAL A 385 -11.26 -14.95 -8.45
CA VAL A 385 -10.59 -16.22 -8.14
C VAL A 385 -9.60 -15.99 -7.01
N ARG A 386 -9.68 -16.82 -5.96
CA ARG A 386 -8.73 -16.78 -4.84
C ARG A 386 -7.40 -17.42 -5.24
N VAL A 387 -6.30 -16.93 -4.68
CA VAL A 387 -4.96 -17.49 -4.96
C VAL A 387 -4.26 -17.78 -3.64
N VAL A 388 -3.63 -18.95 -3.56
CA VAL A 388 -2.70 -19.32 -2.50
C VAL A 388 -1.37 -19.67 -3.16
N VAL A 389 -0.30 -18.98 -2.74
CA VAL A 389 1.07 -19.21 -3.22
C VAL A 389 1.91 -19.90 -2.13
N GLY A 390 3.05 -20.47 -2.50
CA GLY A 390 3.95 -21.17 -1.58
C GLY A 390 3.55 -22.62 -1.31
N ALA A 391 2.62 -23.20 -2.08
CA ALA A 391 2.26 -24.61 -1.91
C ALA A 391 3.45 -25.54 -2.26
N PRO A 392 3.64 -26.67 -1.54
CA PRO A 392 4.74 -27.59 -1.78
C PRO A 392 4.60 -28.31 -3.13
N ALA A 393 5.74 -28.72 -3.70
CA ALA A 393 5.81 -29.49 -4.94
C ALA A 393 5.37 -30.96 -4.74
N GLU A 394 4.07 -31.16 -4.54
CA GLU A 394 3.42 -32.48 -4.36
C GLU A 394 2.41 -32.76 -5.48
N SER A 395 1.76 -33.94 -5.47
CA SER A 395 0.69 -34.23 -6.43
C SER A 395 -0.52 -33.32 -6.18
N PRO A 396 -1.27 -32.93 -7.24
CA PRO A 396 -2.46 -32.07 -7.09
C PRO A 396 -3.45 -32.58 -6.04
N GLU A 397 -3.68 -33.89 -5.99
CA GLU A 397 -4.61 -34.53 -5.04
C GLU A 397 -4.14 -34.37 -3.59
N ASN A 398 -2.84 -34.53 -3.33
CA ASN A 398 -2.28 -34.38 -1.97
C ASN A 398 -2.32 -32.93 -1.50
N VAL A 399 -2.04 -31.99 -2.40
CA VAL A 399 -2.12 -30.55 -2.12
C VAL A 399 -3.55 -30.16 -1.80
N VAL A 400 -4.53 -30.61 -2.60
CA VAL A 400 -5.96 -30.37 -2.31
C VAL A 400 -6.39 -31.05 -1.02
N ALA A 401 -6.02 -32.31 -0.78
CA ALA A 401 -6.37 -33.01 0.45
C ALA A 401 -5.85 -32.27 1.70
N SER A 402 -4.60 -31.82 1.66
CA SER A 402 -4.00 -31.02 2.74
C SER A 402 -4.69 -29.68 2.91
N TYR A 403 -5.11 -29.05 1.81
CA TYR A 403 -5.88 -27.80 1.85
C TYR A 403 -7.26 -28.02 2.50
N LEU A 404 -7.99 -29.06 2.12
CA LEU A 404 -9.33 -29.38 2.65
C LEU A 404 -9.29 -29.79 4.14
N ALA A 405 -8.20 -30.44 4.55
CA ALA A 405 -7.93 -30.79 5.94
C ALA A 405 -7.45 -29.59 6.79
N GLY A 406 -7.08 -28.47 6.17
CA GLY A 406 -6.52 -27.30 6.85
C GLY A 406 -5.09 -27.51 7.37
N THR A 407 -4.37 -28.51 6.87
CA THR A 407 -3.01 -28.87 7.28
C THR A 407 -1.95 -28.46 6.25
N LEU A 408 -2.34 -27.87 5.12
CA LEU A 408 -1.40 -27.38 4.12
C LEU A 408 -0.56 -26.23 4.69
N VAL A 409 0.76 -26.40 4.65
CA VAL A 409 1.72 -25.36 5.05
C VAL A 409 2.30 -24.73 3.80
N THR A 410 2.22 -23.40 3.69
CA THR A 410 2.76 -22.65 2.57
C THR A 410 4.13 -22.06 2.89
N GLY A 411 5.08 -22.19 1.97
CA GLY A 411 6.39 -21.55 2.00
C GLY A 411 6.38 -20.14 1.40
N GLN A 412 7.58 -19.61 1.11
CA GLN A 412 7.73 -18.33 0.41
C GLN A 412 7.34 -18.44 -1.07
N ASN A 413 6.88 -17.33 -1.67
CA ASN A 413 6.57 -17.26 -3.09
C ASN A 413 7.86 -17.36 -3.93
N THR A 414 8.04 -18.45 -4.67
CA THR A 414 9.23 -18.69 -5.51
C THR A 414 9.37 -17.78 -6.74
N CYS A 415 8.39 -16.90 -6.98
CA CYS A 415 8.41 -15.92 -8.07
C CYS A 415 8.68 -14.47 -7.63
N ASP A 416 9.00 -14.24 -6.36
CA ASP A 416 9.48 -12.93 -5.89
C ASP A 416 10.97 -12.80 -6.30
N HIS A 417 11.21 -12.28 -7.51
CA HIS A 417 12.52 -11.82 -7.98
C HIS A 417 12.54 -10.31 -8.07
#